data_AF-A0A397FJC5-F1
#
_entry.id   AF-A0A397FJC5-F1
#
_cell.length_a   1.000
_cell.length_b   1.000
_cell.length_c   1.000
_cell.angle_alpha   90.00
_cell.angle_beta   90.00
_cell.angle_gamma   90.00
#
_symmetry.space_group_name_H-M   'P 1'
#
loop_
_entity.id
_entity.type
_entity.pdbx_description
1 polymer ?
#
loop_
_entity_poly.entity_id
_entity_poly.type
_entity_poly.pdbx_seq_one_letter_code
_entity_poly.pdbx_strand_id
1 'polypeptide(L)'
;MLSLETIKKLKLEQEKLDQFIIQKNNITDSQTKASFIRTKIALLVEIGELANELETFKHWKKGKKTIAEKDPNDLQKAKEELIDCLHFYLSWVNAFQIDFSDYQFRKLVPEPDENELLLALFSETEMFSLKTPLHTTKEKIFATAEKSWEEQIKKLNPEDKDYQKNIETFKKIKEGQKKIIEKMSSSFLEAIEIEKNKTIFYRWLLIFEELAGKLGMKSEKDIEEAYLKKNKINWDRQQGNKH
;
A
#
# COMPACT_ATOMS: atom_id res chain seq x y z
N MET A 1 11.63 -10.51 13.54
CA MET A 1 10.44 -10.49 12.67
C MET A 1 9.22 -10.45 13.55
N LEU A 2 8.29 -9.55 13.25
CA LEU A 2 7.16 -9.15 14.08
C LEU A 2 6.13 -10.27 14.16
N SER A 3 5.75 -10.63 15.38
CA SER A 3 4.62 -11.50 15.65
C SER A 3 3.30 -10.76 15.45
N LEU A 4 2.21 -11.52 15.34
CA LEU A 4 0.86 -10.96 15.35
C LEU A 4 0.58 -10.13 16.61
N GLU A 5 1.11 -10.54 17.77
CA GLU A 5 0.91 -9.83 19.04
C GLU A 5 1.57 -8.46 19.01
N THR A 6 2.81 -8.36 18.52
CA THR A 6 3.49 -7.07 18.39
C THR A 6 2.84 -6.21 17.33
N ILE A 7 2.46 -6.76 16.17
CA ILE A 7 1.74 -5.96 15.15
C ILE A 7 0.47 -5.35 15.76
N LYS A 8 -0.33 -6.12 16.51
CA LYS A 8 -1.52 -5.61 17.22
C LYS A 8 -1.17 -4.52 18.22
N LYS A 9 -0.09 -4.68 18.97
CA LYS A 9 0.41 -3.67 19.92
C LYS A 9 0.80 -2.37 19.23
N LEU A 10 1.63 -2.44 18.17
CA LEU A 10 2.09 -1.25 17.45
C LEU A 10 0.93 -0.52 16.76
N LYS A 11 -0.02 -1.27 16.18
CA LYS A 11 -1.28 -0.72 15.64
C LYS A 11 -2.05 0.09 16.68
N LEU A 12 -2.22 -0.46 17.88
CA LEU A 12 -2.92 0.22 18.97
C LEU A 12 -2.22 1.51 19.40
N GLU A 13 -0.89 1.48 19.54
CA GLU A 13 -0.11 2.67 19.89
C GLU A 13 -0.13 3.74 18.77
N GLN A 14 -0.14 3.33 17.50
CA GLN A 14 -0.31 4.27 16.38
C GLN A 14 -1.70 4.90 16.38
N GLU A 15 -2.75 4.11 16.60
CA GLU A 15 -4.12 4.60 16.63
C GLU A 15 -4.31 5.68 17.69
N LYS A 16 -3.76 5.48 18.90
CA LYS A 16 -3.78 6.48 19.98
C LYS A 16 -3.10 7.78 19.56
N LEU A 17 -1.92 7.70 18.95
CA LEU A 17 -1.16 8.86 18.50
C LEU A 17 -1.91 9.62 17.39
N ASP A 18 -2.45 8.91 16.41
CA ASP A 18 -3.21 9.49 15.30
C ASP A 18 -4.47 10.21 15.80
N GLN A 19 -5.23 9.56 16.69
CA GLN A 19 -6.43 10.16 17.30
C GLN A 19 -6.09 11.44 18.06
N PHE A 20 -4.98 11.44 18.81
CA PHE A 20 -4.52 12.63 19.51
C PHE A 20 -4.17 13.78 18.55
N ILE A 21 -3.42 13.50 17.49
CA ILE A 21 -3.04 14.50 16.47
C ILE A 21 -4.28 15.07 15.79
N ILE A 22 -5.24 14.21 15.41
CA ILE A 22 -6.49 14.60 14.75
C ILE A 22 -7.28 15.56 15.65
N GLN A 23 -7.48 15.19 16.92
CA GLN A 23 -8.22 16.00 17.88
C GLN A 23 -7.50 17.32 18.17
N LYS A 24 -6.20 17.27 18.47
CA LYS A 24 -5.41 18.45 18.82
C LYS A 24 -5.36 19.48 17.68
N ASN A 25 -5.21 19.03 16.44
CA ASN A 25 -5.07 19.91 15.27
C ASN A 25 -6.39 20.19 14.56
N ASN A 26 -7.53 19.76 15.11
CA ASN A 26 -8.87 19.92 14.53
C ASN A 26 -8.95 19.42 13.07
N ILE A 27 -8.32 18.28 12.78
CA ILE A 27 -8.29 17.70 11.42
C ILE A 27 -9.67 17.09 11.14
N THR A 28 -10.44 17.73 10.26
CA THR A 28 -11.79 17.28 9.88
C THR A 28 -11.81 16.37 8.65
N ASP A 29 -10.71 16.29 7.91
CA ASP A 29 -10.61 15.60 6.62
C ASP A 29 -9.73 14.34 6.68
N SER A 30 -9.49 13.79 7.88
CA SER A 30 -8.54 12.68 8.13
C SER A 30 -8.82 11.42 7.32
N GLN A 31 -10.09 11.17 6.94
CA GLN A 31 -10.53 10.03 6.14
C GLN A 31 -10.82 10.39 4.67
N THR A 32 -10.30 11.51 4.18
CA THR A 32 -10.52 11.95 2.79
C THR A 32 -9.39 11.53 1.86
N LYS A 33 -9.67 11.60 0.54
CA LYS A 33 -8.64 11.44 -0.50
C LYS A 33 -7.47 12.40 -0.33
N ALA A 34 -7.72 13.62 0.14
CA ALA A 34 -6.67 14.60 0.38
C ALA A 34 -5.74 14.17 1.51
N SER A 35 -6.30 13.71 2.64
CA SER A 35 -5.51 13.18 3.77
C SER A 35 -4.65 11.98 3.39
N PHE A 36 -5.20 11.06 2.60
CA PHE A 36 -4.41 9.94 2.07
C PHE A 36 -3.25 10.39 1.18
N ILE A 37 -3.47 11.33 0.26
CA ILE A 37 -2.39 11.85 -0.59
C ILE A 37 -1.29 12.49 0.27
N ARG A 38 -1.67 13.26 1.30
CA ARG A 38 -0.70 13.87 2.22
C ARG A 38 0.10 12.84 3.00
N THR A 39 -0.54 11.81 3.55
CA THR A 39 0.14 10.73 4.29
C THR A 39 0.97 9.83 3.37
N LYS A 40 0.58 9.68 2.09
CA LYS A 40 1.37 8.98 1.08
C LYS A 40 2.66 9.73 0.77
N ILE A 41 2.54 11.04 0.55
CA ILE A 41 3.71 11.91 0.36
C ILE A 41 4.61 11.83 1.59
N ALA A 42 4.06 11.90 2.80
CA ALA A 42 4.84 11.79 4.03
C ALA A 42 5.63 10.48 4.07
N LEU A 43 4.99 9.32 3.85
CA LEU A 43 5.70 8.03 3.80
C LEU A 43 6.79 7.99 2.72
N LEU A 44 6.52 8.52 1.51
CA LEU A 44 7.53 8.58 0.45
C LEU A 44 8.72 9.48 0.82
N VAL A 45 8.47 10.57 1.54
CA VAL A 45 9.52 11.46 2.05
C VAL A 45 10.37 10.73 3.08
N GLU A 46 9.79 10.05 4.07
CA GLU A 46 10.54 9.25 5.05
C GLU A 46 11.39 8.15 4.38
N ILE A 47 10.86 7.48 3.34
CA ILE A 47 11.64 6.50 2.55
C ILE A 47 12.81 7.19 1.83
N GLY A 48 12.62 8.42 1.35
CA GLY A 48 13.68 9.25 0.78
C GLY A 48 14.73 9.70 1.79
N GLU A 49 14.31 10.05 3.00
CA GLU A 49 15.19 10.40 4.13
C GLU A 49 16.01 9.18 4.55
N LEU A 50 15.37 8.02 4.69
CA LEU A 50 16.04 6.73 4.89
C LEU A 50 17.09 6.46 3.79
N ALA A 51 16.73 6.61 2.51
CA ALA A 51 17.67 6.41 1.41
C ALA A 51 18.88 7.36 1.50
N ASN A 52 18.65 8.61 1.90
CA ASN A 52 19.69 9.61 2.09
C ASN A 52 20.61 9.29 3.27
N GLU A 53 20.07 8.80 4.39
CA GLU A 53 20.86 8.35 5.53
C GLU A 53 21.64 7.07 5.20
N LEU A 54 21.15 6.20 4.32
CA LEU A 54 21.88 5.01 3.87
C LEU A 54 22.99 5.32 2.86
N GLU A 55 22.78 6.28 1.95
CA GLU A 55 23.71 6.67 0.87
C GLU A 55 24.09 5.56 -0.13
N THR A 56 23.45 4.40 -0.07
CA THR A 56 23.76 3.21 -0.88
C THR A 56 23.62 3.49 -2.39
N PHE A 57 22.68 4.34 -2.80
CA PHE A 57 22.43 4.70 -4.20
C PHE A 57 23.42 5.71 -4.80
N LYS A 58 24.15 6.49 -3.99
CA LYS A 58 25.03 7.62 -4.42
C LYS A 58 26.31 7.21 -5.19
N HIS A 59 26.22 6.37 -6.22
CA HIS A 59 27.34 5.66 -6.86
C HIS A 59 28.51 6.55 -7.33
N TRP A 60 28.29 7.85 -7.48
CA TRP A 60 29.31 8.87 -7.80
C TRP A 60 30.21 9.28 -6.62
N LYS A 61 29.86 8.94 -5.37
CA LYS A 61 30.64 9.27 -4.17
C LYS A 61 31.79 8.27 -3.98
N LYS A 62 33.04 8.75 -3.89
CA LYS A 62 34.21 7.92 -3.56
C LYS A 62 34.25 7.58 -2.06
N GLY A 63 34.80 6.42 -1.71
CA GLY A 63 35.01 6.02 -0.30
C GLY A 63 33.72 5.72 0.46
N LYS A 64 32.71 5.17 -0.20
CA LYS A 64 31.47 4.77 0.46
C LYS A 64 31.71 3.68 1.49
N LYS A 65 31.06 3.86 2.63
CA LYS A 65 30.92 2.82 3.65
C LYS A 65 29.69 1.97 3.30
N THR A 66 29.85 0.65 3.35
CA THR A 66 28.71 -0.26 3.41
C THR A 66 27.92 -0.02 4.71
N ILE A 67 26.71 -0.59 4.84
CA ILE A 67 25.96 -0.55 6.11
C ILE A 67 26.82 -1.07 7.27
N ALA A 68 27.60 -2.13 7.04
CA ALA A 68 28.47 -2.74 8.05
C ALA A 68 29.64 -1.84 8.48
N GLU A 69 30.07 -0.91 7.62
CA GLU A 69 31.19 0.01 7.87
C GLU A 69 30.72 1.41 8.31
N LYS A 70 29.41 1.67 8.26
CA LYS A 70 28.80 2.97 8.55
C LYS A 70 28.99 3.34 10.02
N ASP A 71 29.13 4.65 10.29
CA ASP A 71 29.23 5.14 11.67
C ASP A 71 27.98 4.74 12.46
N PRO A 72 28.10 4.28 13.73
CA PRO A 72 26.96 3.88 14.52
C PRO A 72 25.88 4.98 14.67
N ASN A 73 26.27 6.25 14.71
CA ASN A 73 25.31 7.36 14.79
C ASN A 73 24.56 7.55 13.46
N ASP A 74 25.27 7.44 12.33
CA ASP A 74 24.63 7.52 11.01
C ASP A 74 23.71 6.31 10.77
N LEU A 75 24.11 5.12 11.22
CA LEU A 75 23.27 3.93 11.18
C LEU A 75 22.04 4.09 12.09
N GLN A 76 22.19 4.74 13.24
CA GLN A 76 21.08 5.04 14.15
C GLN A 76 20.07 6.00 13.51
N LYS A 77 20.52 7.02 12.77
CA LYS A 77 19.61 7.88 12.00
C LYS A 77 18.84 7.10 10.94
N ALA A 78 19.51 6.25 10.17
CA ALA A 78 18.84 5.40 9.19
C ALA A 78 17.78 4.48 9.83
N LYS A 79 18.05 3.93 11.03
CA LYS A 79 17.04 3.16 11.78
C LYS A 79 15.86 4.03 12.20
N GLU A 80 16.10 5.28 12.61
CA GLU A 80 15.04 6.21 13.00
C GLU A 80 14.13 6.54 11.81
N GLU A 81 14.70 6.86 10.63
CA GLU A 81 13.91 7.10 9.41
C GLU A 81 13.13 5.86 8.95
N LEU A 82 13.71 4.66 9.10
CA LEU A 82 12.99 3.42 8.82
C LEU A 82 11.79 3.25 9.78
N ILE A 83 11.93 3.61 11.05
CA ILE A 83 10.83 3.57 12.02
C ILE A 83 9.77 4.65 11.75
N ASP A 84 10.15 5.82 11.23
CA ASP A 84 9.19 6.82 10.75
C ASP A 84 8.35 6.29 9.58
N CYS A 85 8.95 5.53 8.67
CA CYS A 85 8.20 4.80 7.64
C CYS A 85 7.17 3.84 8.28
N LEU A 86 7.55 3.12 9.34
CA LEU A 86 6.65 2.19 10.04
C LEU A 86 5.46 2.91 10.70
N HIS A 87 5.65 4.11 11.24
CA HIS A 87 4.57 4.92 11.80
C HIS A 87 3.49 5.21 10.76
N PHE A 88 3.87 5.77 9.60
CA PHE A 88 2.91 6.07 8.53
C PHE A 88 2.26 4.80 7.95
N TYR A 89 3.03 3.73 7.81
CA TYR A 89 2.52 2.44 7.38
C TYR A 89 1.44 1.89 8.35
N LEU A 90 1.68 1.97 9.66
CA LEU A 90 0.72 1.50 10.67
C LEU A 90 -0.56 2.35 10.71
N SER A 91 -0.46 3.67 10.49
CA SER A 91 -1.63 4.54 10.32
C SER A 91 -2.52 4.05 9.17
N TRP A 92 -1.91 3.61 8.06
CA TRP A 92 -2.65 3.03 6.95
C TRP A 92 -3.19 1.65 7.25
N VAL A 93 -2.42 0.77 7.87
CA VAL A 93 -2.92 -0.54 8.33
C VAL A 93 -4.18 -0.38 9.19
N ASN A 94 -4.22 0.63 10.07
CA ASN A 94 -5.41 0.96 10.87
C ASN A 94 -6.55 1.52 10.01
N ALA A 95 -6.27 2.50 9.14
CA ALA A 95 -7.28 3.13 8.29
C ALA A 95 -7.96 2.14 7.31
N PHE A 96 -7.19 1.19 6.77
CA PHE A 96 -7.68 0.14 5.87
C PHE A 96 -8.10 -1.15 6.60
N GLN A 97 -8.02 -1.17 7.93
CA GLN A 97 -8.40 -2.31 8.79
C GLN A 97 -7.75 -3.64 8.38
N ILE A 98 -6.45 -3.59 8.02
CA ILE A 98 -5.74 -4.77 7.55
C ILE A 98 -5.50 -5.75 8.70
N ASP A 99 -5.95 -6.98 8.49
CA ASP A 99 -5.69 -8.11 9.39
C ASP A 99 -4.38 -8.81 9.02
N PHE A 100 -3.58 -9.12 10.04
CA PHE A 100 -2.27 -9.78 9.93
C PHE A 100 -2.29 -11.21 10.50
N SER A 101 -3.47 -11.77 10.79
CA SER A 101 -3.58 -13.07 11.49
C SER A 101 -2.94 -14.25 10.74
N ASP A 102 -2.86 -14.17 9.41
CA ASP A 102 -2.20 -15.13 8.51
C ASP A 102 -0.86 -14.60 7.95
N TYR A 103 -0.37 -13.46 8.43
CA TYR A 103 0.94 -12.94 8.04
C TYR A 103 2.05 -13.82 8.62
N GLN A 104 3.00 -14.17 7.76
CA GLN A 104 4.21 -14.87 8.15
C GLN A 104 5.40 -14.24 7.44
N PHE A 105 6.37 -13.77 8.21
CA PHE A 105 7.62 -13.32 7.64
C PHE A 105 8.32 -14.47 6.92
N ARG A 106 8.87 -14.17 5.74
CA ARG A 106 9.67 -15.08 4.94
C ARG A 106 10.89 -14.34 4.43
N LYS A 107 12.08 -14.84 4.76
CA LYS A 107 13.32 -14.26 4.25
C LYS A 107 13.30 -14.27 2.72
N LEU A 108 13.66 -13.14 2.11
CA LEU A 108 13.69 -13.02 0.65
C LEU A 108 14.89 -13.79 0.07
N VAL A 109 14.64 -14.55 -1.01
CA VAL A 109 15.64 -15.36 -1.72
C VAL A 109 15.47 -15.18 -3.24
N PRO A 110 16.52 -14.79 -4.00
CA PRO A 110 17.85 -14.38 -3.50
C PRO A 110 17.76 -13.17 -2.55
N GLU A 111 18.73 -13.02 -1.66
CA GLU A 111 18.73 -11.90 -0.71
C GLU A 111 18.95 -10.59 -1.47
N PRO A 112 17.96 -9.68 -1.49
CA PRO A 112 18.07 -8.43 -2.23
C PRO A 112 19.09 -7.49 -1.58
N ASP A 113 19.68 -6.60 -2.36
CA ASP A 113 20.50 -5.51 -1.84
C ASP A 113 19.66 -4.35 -1.28
N GLU A 114 20.31 -3.39 -0.63
CA GLU A 114 19.65 -2.26 0.00
C GLU A 114 18.89 -1.37 -1.00
N ASN A 115 19.42 -1.19 -2.20
CA ASN A 115 18.78 -0.37 -3.23
C ASN A 115 17.57 -1.07 -3.84
N GLU A 116 17.61 -2.39 -3.99
CA GLU A 116 16.46 -3.21 -4.39
C GLU A 116 15.34 -3.10 -3.35
N LEU A 117 15.66 -3.18 -2.06
CA LEU A 117 14.69 -3.02 -0.97
C LEU A 117 14.11 -1.59 -0.93
N LEU A 118 14.94 -0.56 -1.05
CA LEU A 118 14.49 0.84 -1.11
C LEU A 118 13.56 1.09 -2.31
N LEU A 119 13.93 0.59 -3.49
CA LEU A 119 13.10 0.73 -4.68
C LEU A 119 11.77 -0.02 -4.53
N ALA A 120 11.79 -1.19 -3.88
CA ALA A 120 10.59 -1.95 -3.58
C ALA A 120 9.68 -1.21 -2.59
N LEU A 121 10.23 -0.57 -1.54
CA LEU A 121 9.46 0.28 -0.64
C LEU A 121 8.77 1.44 -1.37
N PHE A 122 9.50 2.15 -2.25
CA PHE A 122 8.89 3.19 -3.09
C PHE A 122 7.77 2.62 -3.96
N SER A 123 8.02 1.50 -4.63
CA SER A 123 7.09 0.89 -5.58
C SER A 123 5.81 0.41 -4.90
N GLU A 124 5.91 -0.34 -3.79
CA GLU A 124 4.75 -0.78 -3.02
C GLU A 124 4.00 0.40 -2.41
N THR A 125 4.73 1.45 -1.97
CA THR A 125 4.11 2.67 -1.47
C THR A 125 3.28 3.36 -2.56
N GLU A 126 3.81 3.42 -3.78
CA GLU A 126 3.09 3.95 -4.94
C GLU A 126 1.87 3.13 -5.33
N MET A 127 1.89 1.81 -5.11
CA MET A 127 0.76 0.93 -5.39
C MET A 127 -0.40 1.08 -4.39
N PHE A 128 -0.20 1.67 -3.21
CA PHE A 128 -1.33 1.99 -2.34
C PHE A 128 -2.29 2.96 -3.04
N SER A 129 -3.53 2.53 -3.14
CA SER A 129 -4.63 3.30 -3.69
C SER A 129 -5.83 3.19 -2.76
N LEU A 130 -6.54 4.30 -2.56
CA LEU A 130 -7.78 4.33 -1.78
C LEU A 130 -8.91 3.50 -2.38
N LYS A 131 -8.79 3.15 -3.67
CA LYS A 131 -9.79 2.51 -4.51
C LYS A 131 -9.10 1.97 -5.77
N THR A 132 -9.18 0.68 -6.04
CA THR A 132 -9.19 0.19 -7.42
C THR A 132 -10.47 -0.62 -7.68
N PRO A 133 -11.64 0.01 -7.88
CA PRO A 133 -12.64 -0.60 -8.72
C PRO A 133 -12.01 -0.79 -10.09
N LEU A 134 -12.09 -2.01 -10.61
CA LEU A 134 -11.74 -2.35 -11.99
C LEU A 134 -12.78 -1.72 -12.95
N HIS A 135 -12.94 -0.40 -12.93
CA HIS A 135 -13.90 0.35 -13.75
C HIS A 135 -13.28 1.48 -14.55
N THR A 136 -11.99 1.42 -14.86
CA THR A 136 -11.34 2.42 -15.73
C THR A 136 -10.51 1.79 -16.84
N THR A 137 -11.05 0.79 -17.55
CA THR A 137 -10.61 0.53 -18.95
C THR A 137 -11.57 -0.31 -19.79
N LYS A 138 -12.49 -1.09 -19.20
CA LYS A 138 -13.38 -1.95 -19.99
C LYS A 138 -14.43 -1.17 -20.80
N GLU A 139 -15.14 -0.22 -20.19
CA GLU A 139 -16.27 0.43 -20.87
C GLU A 139 -15.89 1.19 -22.15
N LYS A 140 -14.70 1.81 -22.21
CA LYS A 140 -14.27 2.52 -23.42
C LYS A 140 -13.84 1.60 -24.56
N ILE A 141 -13.25 0.44 -24.27
CA ILE A 141 -12.79 -0.51 -25.29
C ILE A 141 -13.96 -1.35 -25.82
N PHE A 142 -14.88 -1.78 -24.95
CA PHE A 142 -16.05 -2.55 -25.37
C PHE A 142 -17.10 -1.70 -26.09
N ALA A 143 -17.36 -0.46 -25.65
CA ALA A 143 -18.38 0.39 -26.28
C ALA A 143 -18.02 0.86 -27.70
N THR A 144 -16.73 0.98 -28.03
CA THR A 144 -16.29 1.33 -29.40
C THR A 144 -16.34 0.13 -30.36
N ALA A 145 -16.02 -1.08 -29.87
CA ALA A 145 -16.18 -2.31 -30.64
C ALA A 145 -17.67 -2.68 -30.87
N GLU A 146 -18.53 -2.49 -29.85
CA GLU A 146 -19.98 -2.74 -29.94
C GLU A 146 -20.66 -1.90 -31.01
N LYS A 147 -20.40 -0.58 -31.05
CA LYS A 147 -20.99 0.31 -32.07
C LYS A 147 -20.58 -0.09 -33.49
N SER A 148 -19.32 -0.48 -33.68
CA SER A 148 -18.79 -0.90 -34.98
C SER A 148 -19.42 -2.20 -35.48
N TRP A 149 -19.54 -3.22 -34.61
CA TRP A 149 -20.14 -4.50 -34.98
C TRP A 149 -21.66 -4.40 -35.18
N GLU A 150 -22.39 -3.67 -34.32
CA GLU A 150 -23.85 -3.50 -34.46
C GLU A 150 -24.25 -2.73 -35.74
N GLU A 151 -23.45 -1.73 -36.14
CA GLU A 151 -23.66 -0.98 -37.38
C GLU A 151 -23.36 -1.82 -38.63
N GLN A 152 -22.32 -2.66 -38.59
CA GLN A 152 -22.00 -3.59 -39.68
C GLN A 152 -23.07 -4.68 -39.84
N ILE A 153 -23.61 -5.16 -38.72
CA ILE A 153 -24.62 -6.22 -38.65
C ILE A 153 -26.01 -5.73 -39.08
N LYS A 154 -26.40 -4.48 -38.76
CA LYS A 154 -27.67 -3.88 -39.24
C LYS A 154 -27.73 -3.71 -40.76
N LYS A 155 -26.59 -3.59 -41.43
CA LYS A 155 -26.52 -3.41 -42.90
C LYS A 155 -26.76 -4.70 -43.69
N LEU A 156 -26.68 -5.88 -43.08
CA LEU A 156 -26.65 -7.15 -43.80
C LEU A 156 -28.03 -7.78 -44.06
N ASN A 157 -29.06 -7.54 -43.23
CA ASN A 157 -30.48 -7.81 -43.60
C ASN A 157 -31.46 -7.29 -42.52
N PRO A 158 -32.18 -6.17 -42.74
CA PRO A 158 -33.00 -5.54 -41.70
C PRO A 158 -34.38 -6.19 -41.46
N GLU A 159 -34.96 -6.89 -42.43
CA GLU A 159 -36.37 -7.39 -42.36
C GLU A 159 -36.54 -8.91 -42.18
N ASP A 160 -35.46 -9.65 -41.98
CA ASP A 160 -35.53 -11.09 -41.75
C ASP A 160 -36.10 -11.40 -40.35
N LYS A 161 -37.26 -12.06 -40.30
CA LYS A 161 -38.00 -12.35 -39.05
C LYS A 161 -37.27 -13.35 -38.14
N ASP A 162 -36.58 -14.34 -38.72
CA ASP A 162 -35.81 -15.30 -37.92
C ASP A 162 -34.56 -14.63 -37.36
N TYR A 163 -33.97 -13.71 -38.12
CA TYR A 163 -32.86 -12.89 -37.68
C TYR A 163 -33.22 -11.94 -36.53
N GLN A 164 -34.35 -11.24 -36.61
CA GLN A 164 -34.82 -10.37 -35.51
C GLN A 164 -35.09 -11.16 -34.23
N LYS A 165 -35.69 -12.35 -34.35
CA LYS A 165 -35.92 -13.26 -33.22
C LYS A 165 -34.60 -13.74 -32.60
N ASN A 166 -33.60 -14.05 -33.42
CA ASN A 166 -32.27 -14.43 -32.94
C ASN A 166 -31.58 -13.26 -32.21
N ILE A 167 -31.62 -12.03 -32.74
CA ILE A 167 -31.06 -10.85 -32.06
C ILE A 167 -31.74 -10.61 -30.70
N GLU A 168 -33.07 -10.71 -30.65
CA GLU A 168 -33.82 -10.50 -29.41
C GLU A 168 -33.52 -11.58 -28.35
N THR A 169 -33.30 -12.82 -28.80
CA THR A 169 -32.84 -13.93 -27.95
C THR A 169 -31.42 -13.68 -27.42
N PHE A 170 -30.50 -13.24 -28.29
CA PHE A 170 -29.15 -12.86 -27.90
C PHE A 170 -29.14 -11.71 -26.89
N LYS A 171 -29.97 -10.68 -27.09
CA LYS A 171 -30.11 -9.56 -26.14
C LYS A 171 -30.59 -10.04 -24.76
N LYS A 172 -31.58 -10.94 -24.71
CA LYS A 172 -32.08 -11.50 -23.45
C LYS A 172 -31.02 -12.34 -22.74
N ILE A 173 -30.27 -13.16 -23.46
CA ILE A 173 -29.16 -13.96 -22.91
C ILE A 173 -28.08 -13.03 -22.35
N LYS A 174 -27.71 -11.97 -23.10
CA LYS A 174 -26.69 -11.00 -22.70
C LYS A 174 -27.12 -10.17 -21.49
N GLU A 175 -28.39 -9.77 -21.43
CA GLU A 175 -28.97 -9.06 -20.26
C GLU A 175 -28.99 -9.97 -19.02
N GLY A 176 -29.30 -11.26 -19.19
CA GLY A 176 -29.20 -12.26 -18.12
C GLY A 176 -27.76 -12.44 -17.62
N GLN A 177 -26.79 -12.54 -18.54
CA GLN A 177 -25.38 -12.61 -18.20
C GLN A 177 -24.87 -11.35 -17.52
N LYS A 178 -25.29 -10.16 -17.99
CA LYS A 178 -24.95 -8.87 -17.38
C LYS A 178 -25.45 -8.79 -15.94
N LYS A 179 -26.70 -9.21 -15.67
CA LYS A 179 -27.25 -9.27 -14.31
C LYS A 179 -26.53 -10.26 -13.39
N ILE A 180 -26.11 -11.40 -13.92
CA ILE A 180 -25.30 -12.38 -13.16
C ILE A 180 -23.92 -11.78 -12.85
N ILE A 181 -23.28 -11.15 -13.84
CA ILE A 181 -21.98 -10.50 -13.68
C ILE A 181 -22.10 -9.34 -12.68
N GLU A 182 -23.07 -8.43 -12.80
CA GLU A 182 -23.27 -7.33 -11.87
C GLU A 182 -23.50 -7.81 -10.43
N LYS A 183 -24.23 -8.92 -10.25
CA LYS A 183 -24.51 -9.52 -8.94
C LYS A 183 -23.33 -10.32 -8.35
N MET A 184 -22.47 -10.89 -9.20
CA MET A 184 -21.21 -11.53 -8.81
C MET A 184 -20.07 -10.51 -8.65
N SER A 185 -20.15 -9.36 -9.31
CA SER A 185 -19.04 -8.41 -9.48
C SER A 185 -18.84 -7.48 -8.29
N SER A 186 -19.83 -7.14 -7.46
CA SER A 186 -19.56 -6.22 -6.34
C SER A 186 -18.84 -6.92 -5.19
N SER A 187 -19.41 -7.99 -4.64
CA SER A 187 -18.86 -8.68 -3.47
C SER A 187 -17.57 -9.47 -3.75
N PHE A 188 -17.46 -10.05 -4.95
CA PHE A 188 -16.23 -10.77 -5.35
C PHE A 188 -15.10 -9.81 -5.72
N LEU A 189 -15.39 -8.67 -6.37
CA LEU A 189 -14.35 -7.66 -6.61
C LEU A 189 -13.94 -6.98 -5.31
N GLU A 190 -14.86 -6.73 -4.38
CA GLU A 190 -14.53 -6.27 -3.02
C GLU A 190 -13.63 -7.27 -2.30
N ALA A 191 -13.92 -8.58 -2.37
CA ALA A 191 -13.06 -9.62 -1.80
C ALA A 191 -11.67 -9.69 -2.46
N ILE A 192 -11.59 -9.65 -3.79
CA ILE A 192 -10.32 -9.57 -4.52
C ILE A 192 -9.56 -8.29 -4.19
N GLU A 193 -10.25 -7.17 -4.03
CA GLU A 193 -9.65 -5.87 -3.70
C GLU A 193 -9.11 -5.87 -2.28
N ILE A 194 -9.85 -6.44 -1.32
CA ILE A 194 -9.39 -6.68 0.05
C ILE A 194 -8.14 -7.57 0.04
N GLU A 195 -8.15 -8.69 -0.70
CA GLU A 195 -6.99 -9.59 -0.81
C GLU A 195 -5.78 -8.93 -1.49
N LYS A 196 -5.98 -8.17 -2.57
CA LYS A 196 -4.92 -7.43 -3.26
C LYS A 196 -4.31 -6.36 -2.37
N ASN A 197 -5.15 -5.55 -1.70
CA ASN A 197 -4.69 -4.54 -0.76
C ASN A 197 -3.89 -5.19 0.35
N LYS A 198 -4.43 -6.25 0.98
CA LYS A 198 -3.75 -7.05 2.00
C LYS A 198 -2.39 -7.57 1.52
N THR A 199 -2.29 -8.00 0.25
CA THR A 199 -1.02 -8.46 -0.33
C THR A 199 0.00 -7.32 -0.45
N ILE A 200 -0.40 -6.09 -0.81
CA ILE A 200 0.50 -4.92 -0.84
C ILE A 200 1.03 -4.63 0.57
N PHE A 201 0.16 -4.61 1.58
CA PHE A 201 0.58 -4.40 2.97
C PHE A 201 1.57 -5.50 3.42
N TYR A 202 1.31 -6.75 3.08
CA TYR A 202 2.19 -7.87 3.44
C TYR A 202 3.56 -7.77 2.76
N ARG A 203 3.60 -7.44 1.48
CA ARG A 203 4.86 -7.23 0.76
C ARG A 203 5.62 -6.05 1.34
N TRP A 204 4.95 -4.93 1.61
CA TRP A 204 5.58 -3.77 2.21
C TRP A 204 6.21 -4.12 3.57
N LEU A 205 5.46 -4.80 4.46
CA LEU A 205 5.99 -5.22 5.75
C LEU A 205 7.15 -6.20 5.63
N LEU A 206 7.09 -7.14 4.68
CA LEU A 206 8.17 -8.08 4.41
C LEU A 206 9.46 -7.37 3.98
N ILE A 207 9.35 -6.38 3.08
CA ILE A 207 10.47 -5.56 2.61
C ILE A 207 11.04 -4.73 3.76
N PHE A 208 10.17 -4.10 4.55
CA PHE A 208 10.55 -3.35 5.76
C PHE A 208 11.35 -4.23 6.73
N GLU A 209 10.86 -5.44 7.00
CA GLU A 209 11.48 -6.37 7.94
C GLU A 209 12.83 -6.92 7.44
N GLU A 210 12.97 -7.17 6.14
CA GLU A 210 14.26 -7.55 5.53
C GLU A 210 15.29 -6.41 5.65
N LEU A 211 14.87 -5.17 5.37
CA LEU A 211 15.73 -4.00 5.49
C LEU A 211 16.09 -3.70 6.96
N ALA A 212 15.14 -3.83 7.89
CA ALA A 212 15.37 -3.73 9.32
C ALA A 212 16.45 -4.73 9.78
N GLY A 213 16.38 -5.96 9.29
CA GLY A 213 17.41 -6.99 9.53
C GLY A 213 18.80 -6.58 9.06
N LYS A 214 18.90 -5.98 7.86
CA LYS A 214 20.17 -5.46 7.31
C LYS A 214 20.73 -4.29 8.12
N LEU A 215 19.87 -3.43 8.67
CA LEU A 215 20.28 -2.36 9.60
C LEU A 215 20.64 -2.87 11.00
N GLY A 216 20.48 -4.17 11.26
CA GLY A 216 20.84 -4.80 12.53
C GLY A 216 19.70 -4.85 13.55
N MET A 217 18.45 -4.56 13.16
CA MET A 217 17.26 -4.85 13.95
C MET A 217 16.82 -6.30 13.65
N LYS A 218 17.49 -7.26 14.29
CA LYS A 218 17.37 -8.69 13.95
C LYS A 218 16.26 -9.40 14.72
N SER A 219 15.79 -8.81 15.81
CA SER A 219 14.71 -9.34 16.62
C SER A 219 13.47 -8.46 16.52
N GLU A 220 12.32 -9.06 16.83
CA GLU A 220 11.07 -8.32 17.03
C GLU A 220 11.20 -7.21 18.07
N LYS A 221 11.91 -7.51 19.17
CA LYS A 221 12.15 -6.58 20.26
C LYS A 221 12.91 -5.33 19.80
N ASP A 222 13.89 -5.46 18.90
CA ASP A 222 14.63 -4.31 18.37
C ASP A 222 13.71 -3.32 17.66
N ILE A 223 12.79 -3.84 16.82
CA ILE A 223 11.82 -3.04 16.08
C ILE A 223 10.80 -2.41 17.03
N GLU A 224 10.28 -3.21 17.97
CA GLU A 224 9.30 -2.77 18.96
C GLU A 224 9.85 -1.63 19.83
N GLU A 225 11.05 -1.78 20.39
CA GLU A 225 11.67 -0.77 21.25
C GLU A 225 11.97 0.52 20.48
N ALA A 226 12.49 0.39 19.26
CA ALA A 226 12.76 1.55 18.40
C ALA A 226 11.48 2.31 18.06
N TYR A 227 10.41 1.58 17.73
CA TYR A 227 9.09 2.16 17.50
C TYR A 227 8.53 2.86 18.74
N LEU A 228 8.51 2.20 19.90
CA LEU A 228 7.96 2.79 21.12
C LEU A 228 8.74 4.04 21.57
N LYS A 229 10.07 4.02 21.39
CA LYS A 229 10.92 5.19 21.62
C LYS A 229 10.53 6.34 20.70
N LYS A 230 10.35 6.09 19.40
CA LYS A 230 9.96 7.13 18.43
C LYS A 230 8.54 7.62 18.66
N ASN A 231 7.61 6.72 18.97
CA ASN A 231 6.23 7.04 19.34
C ASN A 231 6.19 8.02 20.51
N LYS A 232 6.96 7.76 21.58
CA LYS A 232 7.07 8.67 22.73
C LYS A 232 7.61 10.05 22.34
N ILE A 233 8.66 10.11 21.52
CA ILE A 233 9.21 11.38 21.02
C ILE A 233 8.13 12.17 20.24
N ASN A 234 7.33 11.46 19.44
CA ASN A 234 6.23 12.08 18.69
C ASN A 234 5.12 12.58 19.63
N TRP A 235 4.76 11.84 20.68
CA TRP A 235 3.84 12.33 21.72
C TRP A 235 4.36 13.60 22.39
N ASP A 236 5.62 13.61 22.84
CA ASP A 236 6.24 14.77 23.49
C ASP A 236 6.22 16.00 22.57
N ARG A 237 6.61 15.81 21.30
CA ARG A 237 6.56 16.85 20.25
C ARG A 237 5.14 17.39 20.09
N GLN A 238 4.14 16.51 20.03
CA GLN A 238 2.75 16.91 19.90
C GLN A 238 2.20 17.54 21.18
N GLN A 239 2.77 17.34 22.37
CA GLN A 239 2.36 18.02 23.60
C GLN A 239 2.99 19.42 23.76
N GLY A 240 3.95 19.78 22.90
CA GLY A 240 4.71 21.02 23.03
C GLY A 240 5.92 20.90 23.97
N ASN A 241 6.23 19.69 24.42
CA ASN A 241 7.45 19.40 25.15
C ASN A 241 8.58 19.26 24.12
N LYS A 242 9.35 20.33 23.92
CA LYS A 242 10.61 20.24 23.16
C LYS A 242 11.70 19.71 24.10
N HIS A 243 12.34 18.61 23.71
CA HIS A 243 13.66 18.22 24.24
C HIS A 243 14.75 18.97 23.49
#